data_AF-A0A967D180-F1
#
_entry.id   AF-A0A967D180-F1
#
_cell.length_a   1.000
_cell.length_b   1.000
_cell.length_c   1.000
_cell.angle_alpha   90.00
_cell.angle_beta   90.00
_cell.angle_gamma   90.00
#
_symmetry.space_group_name_H-M   'P 1'
#
loop_
_entity.id
_entity.type
_entity.pdbx_description
1 polymer ?
#
loop_
_entity_poly.entity_id
_entity_poly.type
_entity_poly.pdbx_seq_one_letter_code
_entity_poly.pdbx_strand_id
1 'polypeptide(L)' 'RTAVDNLPETLRAALILVYHQGMKYREAADVLGIPVGTVKSRLHAALLRLNQAWSTSGGAEVRP' A
#
# COMPACT_ATOMS: atom_id res chain seq x y z
N ARG A 1 8.28 -9.38 8.41
CA ARG A 1 8.57 -8.11 7.68
C ARG A 1 8.58 -8.45 6.19
N THR A 2 7.44 -8.85 5.62
CA THR A 2 7.42 -9.63 4.37
C THR A 2 6.21 -9.31 3.46
N ALA A 3 5.06 -8.92 4.02
CA ALA A 3 3.86 -8.68 3.21
C ALA A 3 3.95 -7.44 2.30
N VAL A 4 4.64 -6.38 2.75
CA VAL A 4 4.86 -5.16 1.95
C VAL A 4 5.87 -5.41 0.83
N ASP A 5 6.88 -6.24 1.05
CA ASP A 5 7.89 -6.59 0.04
C ASP A 5 7.29 -7.44 -1.08
N ASN A 6 6.25 -8.21 -0.79
CA ASN A 6 5.49 -9.00 -1.77
C ASN A 6 4.50 -8.15 -2.60
N LEU A 7 4.34 -6.86 -2.31
CA LEU A 7 3.53 -5.99 -3.16
C LEU A 7 4.25 -5.72 -4.48
N PRO A 8 3.50 -5.65 -5.61
CA PRO A 8 4.01 -5.07 -6.83
C PRO A 8 4.64 -3.72 -6.56
N GLU A 9 5.76 -3.46 -7.23
CA GLU A 9 6.56 -2.25 -7.02
C GLU A 9 5.75 -0.96 -7.12
N THR A 10 4.80 -0.90 -8.06
CA THR A 10 3.90 0.26 -8.24
C THR A 10 3.00 0.51 -7.04
N LEU A 11 2.52 -0.55 -6.37
CA LEU A 11 1.69 -0.45 -5.16
C LEU A 11 2.54 -0.11 -3.94
N ARG A 12 3.70 -0.77 -3.83
CA ARG A 12 4.67 -0.55 -2.75
C ARG A 12 5.19 0.89 -2.74
N ALA A 13 5.57 1.43 -3.90
CA ALA A 13 6.08 2.79 -4.02
C ALA A 13 5.04 3.82 -3.54
N ALA A 14 3.79 3.71 -3.99
CA ALA A 14 2.72 4.60 -3.53
C ALA A 14 2.51 4.52 -2.00
N LEU A 15 2.53 3.31 -1.44
CA LEU A 15 2.39 3.08 -0.01
C LEU A 15 3.54 3.73 0.78
N ILE A 16 4.79 3.54 0.36
CA ILE A 16 5.97 4.07 1.04
C ILE A 16 5.94 5.60 1.05
N LEU A 17 5.71 6.25 -0.10
CA LEU A 17 5.70 7.71 -0.17
C LEU A 17 4.64 8.32 0.77
N VAL A 18 3.44 7.73 0.81
CA VAL A 18 2.35 8.30 1.60
C VAL A 18 2.42 7.90 3.07
N TYR A 19 2.56 6.62 3.38
CA TYR A 19 2.47 6.13 4.76
C TYR A 19 3.80 6.10 5.49
N HIS A 20 4.92 5.90 4.79
CA HIS A 20 6.24 5.87 5.41
C HIS A 20 6.91 7.25 5.40
N GLN A 21 6.78 8.00 4.30
CA GLN A 21 7.37 9.34 4.17
C GLN A 21 6.40 10.47 4.49
N GLY A 22 5.11 10.16 4.74
CA GLY A 22 4.10 11.17 5.12
C GLY A 22 3.70 12.14 4.02
N MET A 23 4.01 11.83 2.75
CA MET A 23 3.69 12.71 1.63
C MET A 23 2.19 12.79 1.38
N LYS A 24 1.71 13.96 0.96
CA LYS A 24 0.33 14.12 0.47
C LYS A 24 0.17 13.41 -0.86
N TYR A 25 -1.07 13.03 -1.20
CA TYR A 25 -1.36 12.33 -2.46
C TYR A 25 -0.91 13.08 -3.72
N ARG A 26 -0.92 14.42 -3.69
CA ARG A 26 -0.44 15.24 -4.81
C ARG A 26 1.08 15.16 -4.95
N GLU A 27 1.82 15.26 -3.86
CA GLU A 27 3.28 15.16 -3.87
C GLU A 27 3.74 13.77 -4.31
N ALA A 28 3.08 12.72 -3.80
CA ALA A 28 3.34 11.35 -4.25
C ALA A 28 3.00 11.13 -5.73
N ALA A 29 1.94 11.78 -6.24
CA ALA A 29 1.58 11.75 -7.67
C ALA A 29 2.66 12.40 -8.54
N ASP A 30 3.18 13.55 -8.11
CA ASP A 30 4.24 14.29 -8.81
C ASP A 30 5.54 13.47 -8.83
N VAL A 31 5.93 12.85 -7.70
CA VAL A 31 7.12 11.98 -7.61
C VAL A 31 6.99 10.74 -8.50
N LEU A 32 5.81 10.14 -8.56
CA LEU A 32 5.58 8.91 -9.33
C LEU A 32 5.23 9.17 -10.80
N GLY A 33 5.04 10.42 -11.21
CA GLY A 33 4.63 10.79 -12.57
C GLY A 33 3.26 10.23 -12.98
N ILE A 34 2.32 10.12 -12.03
CA ILE A 34 0.97 9.55 -12.26
C ILE A 34 -0.14 10.46 -11.72
N PRO A 35 -1.39 10.32 -12.19
CA PRO A 35 -2.51 11.07 -11.63
C PRO A 35 -2.76 10.78 -10.14
N VAL A 36 -3.22 11.78 -9.39
CA VAL A 36 -3.62 11.63 -7.97
C VAL A 36 -4.68 10.53 -7.79
N GLY A 37 -5.61 10.39 -8.75
CA GLY A 37 -6.59 9.31 -8.75
C GLY A 37 -5.95 7.92 -8.81
N THR A 38 -4.85 7.78 -9.55
CA THR A 38 -4.05 6.55 -9.64
C THR A 38 -3.29 6.27 -8.34
N VAL A 39 -2.79 7.31 -7.65
CA VAL A 39 -2.20 7.13 -6.31
C VAL A 39 -3.22 6.54 -5.36
N LYS A 40 -4.43 7.11 -5.30
CA LYS A 40 -5.52 6.60 -4.45
C LYS A 40 -5.90 5.16 -4.76
N SER A 41 -6.04 4.80 -6.04
CA SER A 41 -6.39 3.44 -6.43
C SER A 41 -5.26 2.44 -6.14
N ARG A 42 -3.99 2.84 -6.33
CA ARG A 42 -2.82 2.02 -5.95
C ARG A 42 -2.75 1.79 -4.44
N LEU A 43 -2.99 2.82 -3.63
CA LEU A 43 -3.03 2.66 -2.17
C LEU A 43 -4.15 1.71 -1.73
N HIS A 44 -5.34 1.86 -2.30
CA HIS A 44 -6.46 0.96 -2.02
C HIS A 44 -6.12 -0.49 -2.37
N ALA A 45 -5.57 -0.73 -3.56
CA ALA A 45 -5.13 -2.06 -3.99
C ALA A 45 -4.00 -2.63 -3.11
N ALA A 46 -3.06 -1.79 -2.67
CA ALA A 46 -1.99 -2.17 -1.76
C ALA A 46 -2.55 -2.67 -0.42
N LEU A 47 -3.45 -1.89 0.19
CA LEU A 47 -4.09 -2.22 1.47
C LEU A 47 -4.93 -3.49 1.38
N LEU A 48 -5.70 -3.67 0.29
CA LEU A 48 -6.49 -4.89 0.08
C LEU A 48 -5.60 -6.13 0.03
N ARG A 49 -4.47 -6.06 -0.68
CA ARG A 49 -3.51 -7.16 -0.77
C ARG A 49 -2.80 -7.44 0.55
N LEU A 50 -2.45 -6.40 1.30
CA LEU A 50 -1.89 -6.56 2.64
C LEU A 50 -2.90 -7.23 3.58
N ASN A 51 -4.16 -6.82 3.54
CA ASN A 51 -5.23 -7.43 4.34
C ASN A 51 -5.46 -8.90 3.96
N GLN A 52 -5.45 -9.23 2.66
CA GLN A 52 -5.52 -10.62 2.20
C GLN A 52 -4.32 -11.43 2.70
N ALA A 53 -3.10 -10.90 2.54
CA ALA A 53 -1.88 -11.56 3.02
C ALA A 53 -1.93 -11.79 4.54
N TRP A 54 -2.44 -10.83 5.32
CA TRP A 54 -2.62 -10.99 6.76
C TRP A 54 -3.73 -11.96 7.12
N SER A 55 -4.82 -12.02 6.34
CA SER A 55 -5.88 -13.00 6.54
C SER A 55 -5.40 -14.42 6.23
N THR A 56 -4.56 -14.60 5.22
CA THR A 56 -3.93 -15.88 4.88
C THR A 56 -2.83 -16.27 5.87
N SER A 57 -2.14 -15.30 6.47
CA SER A 57 -1.09 -15.52 7.48
C SER A 57 -1.63 -15.58 8.92
N GLY A 58 -2.88 -15.16 9.13
CA GLY A 58 -3.50 -14.85 10.42
C GLY A 58 -4.79 -15.62 10.70
N GLY A 59 -4.91 -16.83 10.16
CA GLY A 59 -5.89 -17.82 10.62
C GLY A 59 -5.65 -18.33 12.05
N ALA A 60 -4.58 -17.90 12.71
CA ALA A 60 -4.37 -18.07 14.14
C ALA A 60 -4.35 -16.69 14.82
N GLU A 61 -5.35 -16.46 15.66
CA GLU A 61 -5.48 -15.32 16.59
C GLU A 61 -5.63 -13.92 15.99
N VAL A 62 -6.86 -13.62 15.59
CA VAL A 62 -7.45 -12.33 15.97
C VAL A 62 -8.80 -12.59 16.62
N ARG A 63 -8.85 -12.56 17.97
CA ARG A 63 -10.04 -12.30 18.81
C ARG A 63 -9.60 -12.04 20.26
N PRO A 64 -10.41 -11.33 21.08
CA PRO A 64 -11.66 -10.63 20.76
C PRO A 64 -11.49 -9.11 20.62
#